data_AF-A0A1Q8YJA9-F1
#
_entry.id   AF-A0A1Q8YJA9-F1
#
_cell.length_a   1.000
_cell.length_b   1.000
_cell.length_c   1.000
_cell.angle_alpha   90.00
_cell.angle_beta   90.00
_cell.angle_gamma   90.00
#
_symmetry.space_group_name_H-M   'P 1'
#
loop_
_entity.id
_entity.type
_entity.pdbx_description
1 polymer ?
#
loop_
_entity_poly.entity_id
_entity_poly.type
_entity_poly.pdbx_seq_one_letter_code
_entity_poly.pdbx_strand_id
1 'polypeptide(L)'
;MQHAMRTMTSSDAKTNFGEVLSSLNSAGPVEITRNGKSVGLLTLPPAQAVDSGRMAALAAAYAQGRMSWPQIAEETGASFGELLLALGLQKLSLPKVTAKKRPEQTALLNQMFDAAARLKSQP
;
A
#
# COMPACT_ATOMS: atom_id res chain seq x y z
N MET A 1 8.14 11.77 -16.37
CA MET A 1 7.30 12.88 -16.86
C MET A 1 7.39 14.00 -15.84
N GLN A 2 7.77 15.22 -16.23
CA GLN A 2 7.81 16.36 -15.30
C GLN A 2 6.38 16.87 -15.13
N HIS A 3 5.77 16.64 -13.97
CA HIS A 3 4.47 17.23 -13.66
C HIS A 3 4.67 18.70 -13.29
N ALA A 4 3.94 19.60 -13.95
CA ALA A 4 3.96 21.01 -13.63
C ALA A 4 3.50 21.23 -12.19
N MET A 5 4.24 22.04 -11.44
CA MET A 5 3.92 22.39 -10.06
C MET A 5 2.59 23.14 -10.01
N ARG A 6 1.61 22.58 -9.31
CA ARG A 6 0.26 23.14 -9.21
C ARG A 6 0.18 24.04 -7.99
N THR A 7 -0.55 25.15 -8.09
CA THR A 7 -0.80 26.06 -6.95
C THR A 7 -2.24 25.98 -6.49
N MET A 8 -2.48 26.05 -5.19
CA MET A 8 -3.81 26.23 -4.59
C MET A 8 -3.79 27.13 -3.37
N THR A 9 -4.95 27.63 -2.97
CA THR A 9 -5.05 28.43 -1.74
C THR A 9 -5.13 27.54 -0.50
N SER A 10 -4.76 28.09 0.66
CA SER A 10 -4.90 27.41 1.95
C SER A 10 -6.34 27.07 2.31
N SER A 11 -7.31 27.79 1.73
CA SER A 11 -8.73 27.50 1.93
C SER A 11 -9.15 26.29 1.11
N ASP A 12 -8.74 26.22 -0.16
CA ASP A 12 -9.04 25.09 -1.04
C ASP A 12 -8.37 23.80 -0.57
N ALA A 13 -7.13 23.91 -0.07
CA ALA A 13 -6.38 22.78 0.48
C ALA A 13 -7.10 22.13 1.67
N LYS A 14 -7.83 22.90 2.49
CA LYS A 14 -8.59 22.38 3.63
C LYS A 14 -9.85 21.65 3.19
N THR A 15 -10.56 22.21 2.22
CA THR A 15 -11.81 21.62 1.72
C THR A 15 -11.56 20.33 0.95
N ASN A 16 -10.51 20.30 0.11
CA ASN A 16 -10.26 19.21 -0.83
C ASN A 16 -9.08 18.32 -0.44
N PHE A 17 -8.66 18.35 0.83
CA PHE A 17 -7.40 17.73 1.27
C PHE A 17 -7.22 16.27 0.83
N GLY A 18 -8.26 15.44 0.99
CA GLY A 18 -8.21 14.02 0.63
C GLY A 18 -8.05 13.76 -0.87
N GLU A 19 -8.72 14.56 -1.71
CA GLU A 19 -8.59 14.47 -3.17
C GLU A 19 -7.19 14.91 -3.61
N VAL A 20 -6.68 16.00 -3.02
CA VAL A 20 -5.34 16.52 -3.30
C VAL A 20 -4.30 15.47 -2.97
N LEU A 21 -4.36 14.86 -1.78
CA LEU A 21 -3.47 13.77 -1.37
C LEU A 21 -3.51 12.59 -2.36
N SER A 22 -4.69 12.17 -2.77
CA SER A 22 -4.87 11.06 -3.72
C SER A 22 -4.29 11.39 -5.10
N SER A 23 -4.30 12.65 -5.50
CA SER A 23 -3.76 13.12 -6.78
C SER A 23 -2.24 13.30 -6.79
N LEU A 24 -1.55 13.31 -5.64
CA LEU A 24 -0.11 13.63 -5.60
C LEU A 24 0.74 12.64 -6.42
N ASN A 25 0.33 11.38 -6.49
CA ASN A 25 1.05 10.34 -7.25
C ASN A 25 0.87 10.46 -8.77
N SER A 26 -0.25 11.03 -9.24
CA SER A 26 -0.58 11.12 -10.67
C SER A 26 -0.37 12.52 -11.25
N ALA A 27 -0.58 13.55 -10.44
CA ALA A 27 -0.57 14.96 -10.86
C ALA A 27 0.53 15.78 -10.18
N GLY A 28 1.35 15.16 -9.31
CA GLY A 28 2.54 15.77 -8.75
C GLY A 28 2.29 16.76 -7.61
N PRO A 29 3.36 17.44 -7.15
CA PRO A 29 3.35 18.28 -5.96
C PRO A 29 2.48 19.54 -6.12
N VAL A 30 2.02 20.06 -4.99
CA VAL A 30 1.11 21.20 -4.91
C VAL A 30 1.66 22.26 -3.95
N GLU A 31 1.85 23.48 -4.45
CA GLU A 31 2.16 24.65 -3.65
C GLU A 31 0.90 25.23 -3.03
N ILE A 32 0.92 25.43 -1.72
CA ILE A 32 -0.16 26.04 -0.95
C ILE A 32 0.18 27.52 -0.75
N THR A 33 -0.76 28.38 -1.11
CA THR A 33 -0.63 29.83 -1.01
C THR A 33 -1.65 30.43 -0.03
N ARG A 34 -1.29 31.52 0.62
CA ARG A 34 -2.21 32.33 1.44
C ARG A 34 -1.99 33.80 1.08
N ASN A 35 -3.06 34.48 0.65
CA ASN A 35 -2.98 35.88 0.19
C ASN A 35 -1.92 36.09 -0.91
N GLY A 36 -1.83 35.16 -1.86
CA GLY A 36 -0.86 35.22 -2.97
C GLY A 36 0.59 34.90 -2.60
N LYS A 37 0.89 34.56 -1.33
CA LYS A 37 2.22 34.15 -0.89
C LYS A 37 2.28 32.65 -0.66
N SER A 38 3.36 32.00 -1.10
CA SER A 38 3.62 30.59 -0.79
C SER A 38 3.77 30.39 0.72
N VAL A 39 3.06 29.41 1.27
CA VAL A 39 3.08 29.07 2.71
C VAL A 39 3.41 27.61 2.96
N GLY A 40 3.46 26.77 1.92
CA GLY A 40 3.84 25.37 2.07
C GLY A 40 3.86 24.61 0.75
N LEU A 41 4.55 23.48 0.76
CA LEU A 41 4.59 22.54 -0.35
C LEU A 41 4.05 21.19 0.12
N LEU A 42 3.00 20.72 -0.54
CA LEU A 42 2.47 19.38 -0.34
C LEU A 42 3.04 18.46 -1.43
N THR A 43 3.80 17.47 -1.02
CA THR A 43 4.43 16.50 -1.90
C THR A 43 4.30 15.11 -1.29
N LEU A 44 4.43 14.06 -2.12
CA LEU A 44 4.62 12.73 -1.58
C LEU A 44 5.89 12.71 -0.73
N PRO A 45 5.90 11.96 0.39
CA PRO A 45 7.14 11.68 1.08
C PRO A 45 8.13 11.08 0.08
N PRO A 46 9.43 11.40 0.19
CA PRO A 46 10.43 10.75 -0.65
C PRO A 46 10.27 9.25 -0.44
N ALA A 47 9.93 8.53 -1.51
CA ALA A 47 10.02 7.09 -1.49
C ALA A 47 11.50 6.79 -1.27
N GLN A 48 11.87 6.40 -0.05
CA GLN A 48 13.15 5.75 0.17
C GLN A 48 13.04 4.42 -0.54
N ALA A 49 13.34 4.42 -1.83
CA ALA A 49 13.45 3.20 -2.60
C ALA A 49 14.52 2.37 -1.90
N VAL A 50 14.09 1.29 -1.25
CA VAL A 50 15.01 0.38 -0.61
C VAL A 50 15.89 -0.17 -1.72
N ASP A 51 17.21 -0.02 -1.55
CA ASP A 51 18.16 -0.54 -2.53
C ASP A 51 17.83 -2.01 -2.84
N SER A 52 17.76 -2.34 -4.12
CA SER A 52 17.35 -3.67 -4.57
C SER A 52 18.25 -4.79 -4.02
N GLY A 53 19.55 -4.52 -3.87
CA GLY A 53 20.50 -5.45 -3.26
C GLY A 53 20.26 -5.63 -1.76
N ARG A 54 20.01 -4.53 -1.05
CA ARG A 54 19.61 -4.58 0.37
C ARG A 54 18.30 -5.35 0.56
N MET A 55 17.27 -5.08 -0.25
CA MET A 55 16.02 -5.84 -0.20
C MET A 55 16.25 -7.32 -0.48
N ALA A 56 17.15 -7.64 -1.41
CA ALA A 56 17.45 -9.03 -1.72
C ALA A 56 18.03 -9.76 -0.50
N ALA A 57 18.99 -9.15 0.19
CA ALA A 57 19.60 -9.68 1.41
C ALA A 57 18.57 -9.85 2.55
N LEU A 58 17.68 -8.87 2.74
CA LEU A 58 16.62 -8.94 3.76
C LEU A 58 15.61 -10.06 3.46
N ALA A 59 15.24 -10.24 2.18
CA ALA A 59 14.37 -11.32 1.77
C ALA A 59 15.03 -12.70 1.99
N ALA A 60 16.34 -12.84 1.76
CA ALA A 60 17.08 -14.05 2.09
C ALA A 60 17.11 -14.33 3.61
N ALA A 61 17.34 -13.29 4.43
CA ALA A 61 17.30 -13.41 5.89
C ALA A 61 15.90 -13.81 6.40
N TYR A 62 14.84 -13.24 5.80
CA TYR A 62 13.46 -13.61 6.07
C TYR A 62 13.18 -15.07 5.70
N ALA A 63 13.55 -15.51 4.51
CA ALA A 63 13.34 -16.89 4.05
C ALA A 63 14.07 -17.93 4.92
N GLN A 64 15.19 -17.54 5.54
CA GLN A 64 15.95 -18.36 6.49
C GLN A 64 15.41 -18.28 7.93
N GLY A 65 14.36 -17.49 8.19
CA GLY A 65 13.78 -17.30 9.51
C GLY A 65 14.65 -16.48 10.47
N ARG A 66 15.69 -15.80 9.97
CA ARG A 66 16.60 -14.97 10.79
C ARG A 66 16.04 -13.59 11.08
N MET A 67 15.07 -13.14 10.30
CA MET A 67 14.45 -11.83 10.44
C MET A 67 12.95 -11.94 10.21
N SER A 68 12.17 -11.19 10.97
CA SER A 68 10.72 -11.14 10.85
C SER A 68 10.25 -9.99 9.96
N TRP A 69 9.04 -10.12 9.42
CA TRP A 69 8.43 -9.05 8.62
C TRP A 69 8.37 -7.69 9.35
N PRO A 70 7.89 -7.59 10.60
CA PRO A 70 7.83 -6.31 11.31
C PRO A 70 9.19 -5.61 11.41
N GLN A 71 10.27 -6.37 11.65
CA GLN A 71 11.63 -5.80 11.72
C GLN A 71 12.08 -5.21 10.38
N ILE A 72 11.81 -5.91 9.27
CA ILE A 72 12.11 -5.41 7.92
C ILE A 72 11.32 -4.13 7.64
N ALA A 73 10.03 -4.12 7.97
CA ALA A 73 9.16 -2.97 7.76
C ALA A 73 9.60 -1.74 8.57
N GLU A 74 9.98 -1.92 9.83
CA GLU A 74 10.51 -0.85 10.68
C GLU A 74 11.85 -0.29 10.17
N GLU A 75 12.74 -1.16 9.70
CA GLU A 75 14.08 -0.75 9.26
C GLU A 75 14.08 -0.07 7.89
N THR A 76 13.18 -0.48 7.01
CA THR A 76 13.21 -0.09 5.59
C THR A 76 12.02 0.75 5.14
N GLY A 77 10.93 0.77 5.91
CA GLY A 77 9.66 1.34 5.46
C GLY A 77 9.01 0.57 4.31
N ALA A 78 9.57 -0.57 3.89
CA ALA A 78 9.03 -1.38 2.83
C ALA A 78 7.63 -1.88 3.18
N SER A 79 6.84 -2.15 2.16
CA SER A 79 5.57 -2.85 2.21
C SER A 79 5.76 -4.37 2.11
N PHE A 80 4.78 -5.13 2.59
CA PHE A 80 4.87 -6.60 2.53
C PHE A 80 4.90 -7.10 1.08
N GLY A 81 4.26 -6.37 0.16
CA GLY A 81 4.29 -6.65 -1.28
C GLY A 81 5.70 -6.56 -1.86
N GLU A 82 6.50 -5.58 -1.45
CA GLU A 82 7.89 -5.45 -1.88
C GLU A 82 8.77 -6.62 -1.39
N LEU A 83 8.54 -7.10 -0.16
CA LEU A 83 9.19 -8.30 0.34
C LEU A 83 8.79 -9.54 -0.49
N LEU A 84 7.50 -9.71 -0.81
CA LEU A 84 7.03 -10.82 -1.65
C LEU A 84 7.64 -10.77 -3.06
N LEU A 85 7.74 -9.57 -3.65
CA LEU A 85 8.39 -9.37 -4.93
C LEU A 85 9.88 -9.77 -4.86
N ALA A 86 10.60 -9.31 -3.84
CA ALA A 86 12.01 -9.64 -3.63
C ALA A 86 12.25 -11.14 -3.40
N LEU A 87 11.34 -11.83 -2.71
CA LEU A 87 11.38 -13.28 -2.55
C LEU A 87 11.16 -14.00 -3.89
N GLY A 88 10.16 -13.58 -4.67
CA GLY A 88 9.86 -14.16 -5.98
C GLY A 88 11.00 -13.98 -6.98
N LEU A 89 11.60 -12.78 -7.04
CA LEU A 89 12.75 -12.49 -7.90
C LEU A 89 13.96 -13.37 -7.58
N GLN A 90 14.15 -13.72 -6.31
CA GLN A 90 15.23 -14.59 -5.84
C GLN A 90 14.86 -16.08 -5.83
N LYS A 91 13.67 -16.46 -6.30
CA LYS A 91 13.16 -17.84 -6.27
C LYS A 91 13.15 -18.45 -4.87
N LEU A 92 12.94 -17.61 -3.84
CA LEU A 92 12.83 -18.04 -2.45
C LEU A 92 11.40 -18.47 -2.14
N SER A 93 11.25 -19.31 -1.11
CA SER A 93 9.95 -19.78 -0.64
C SER A 93 9.09 -18.60 -0.17
N LEU A 94 7.94 -18.41 -0.82
CA LEU A 94 6.97 -17.42 -0.39
C LEU A 94 6.30 -17.86 0.93
N PRO A 95 6.04 -16.93 1.86
CA PRO A 95 5.35 -17.25 3.10
C PRO A 95 3.95 -17.79 2.78
N LYS A 96 3.65 -18.97 3.33
CA LYS A 96 2.31 -19.55 3.24
C LYS A 96 1.38 -18.76 4.15
N VAL A 97 0.53 -17.93 3.57
CA VAL A 97 -0.55 -17.28 4.31
C VAL A 97 -1.66 -18.30 4.55
N THR A 98 -1.57 -19.01 5.66
CA THR A 98 -2.70 -19.83 6.12
C THR A 98 -3.69 -18.88 6.77
N ALA A 99 -4.78 -18.57 6.07
CA ALA A 99 -5.88 -17.82 6.67
C ALA A 99 -6.31 -18.52 7.96
N LYS A 100 -6.30 -17.80 9.08
CA LYS A 100 -6.74 -18.34 10.37
C LYS A 100 -8.21 -18.73 10.19
N LYS A 101 -8.50 -20.04 10.17
CA LYS A 101 -9.89 -20.53 9.99
C LYS A 101 -10.75 -19.95 11.11
N ARG A 102 -11.66 -19.07 10.73
CA ARG A 102 -12.69 -18.50 11.59
C ARG A 102 -13.99 -19.26 11.32
N PRO A 103 -14.46 -20.09 12.27
CA PRO A 103 -15.68 -20.88 12.08
C PRO A 103 -16.87 -20.03 11.66
N GLU A 104 -16.98 -18.81 12.21
CA GLU A 104 -18.02 -17.84 11.90
C GLU A 104 -17.99 -17.36 10.44
N GLN A 105 -16.79 -17.09 9.89
CA GLN A 105 -16.64 -16.69 8.49
C GLN A 105 -16.95 -17.85 7.54
N THR A 106 -16.58 -19.06 7.94
CA THR A 106 -16.85 -20.29 7.17
C THR A 106 -18.36 -20.58 7.15
N ALA A 107 -19.04 -20.42 8.29
CA ALA A 107 -20.49 -20.59 8.39
C ALA A 107 -21.25 -19.56 7.54
N LEU A 108 -20.85 -18.28 7.58
CA LEU A 108 -21.44 -17.23 6.76
C LEU A 108 -21.26 -17.52 5.25
N LEU A 109 -20.04 -17.88 4.84
CA LEU A 109 -19.75 -18.23 3.45
C LEU A 109 -20.62 -19.39 2.96
N ASN A 110 -20.78 -20.43 3.77
CA ASN A 110 -21.64 -21.57 3.45
C ASN A 110 -23.12 -21.17 3.35
N GLN A 111 -23.60 -20.33 4.26
CA GLN A 111 -24.97 -19.79 4.17
C GLN A 111 -25.21 -18.99 2.88
N MET A 112 -24.22 -18.21 2.45
CA MET A 112 -24.29 -17.47 1.18
C MET A 112 -24.33 -18.41 -0.02
N PHE A 113 -23.54 -19.50 -0.02
CA PHE A 113 -23.60 -20.51 -1.07
C PHE A 113 -24.94 -21.24 -1.10
N ASP A 114 -25.49 -21.60 0.05
CA ASP A 114 -26.80 -22.24 0.15
C ASP A 114 -27.93 -21.32 -0.36
N ALA A 115 -27.88 -20.03 0.00
CA ALA A 115 -28.82 -19.04 -0.49
C ALA A 115 -28.73 -18.84 -2.01
N ALA A 116 -27.51 -18.76 -2.55
CA ALA A 116 -27.27 -18.65 -3.99
C ALA A 116 -27.74 -19.90 -4.75
N ALA A 117 -27.53 -21.10 -4.19
CA ALA A 117 -28.01 -22.35 -4.77
C ALA A 117 -29.55 -22.38 -4.82
N ARG A 118 -30.23 -21.91 -3.76
CA ARG A 118 -31.70 -21.81 -3.72
C ARG A 118 -32.25 -20.83 -4.74
N LEU A 119 -31.62 -19.67 -4.90
CA LEU A 119 -31.97 -18.66 -5.93
C LEU A 119 -31.82 -19.21 -7.35
N LYS A 120 -30.78 -20.02 -7.61
CA LYS A 120 -30.54 -20.65 -8.92
C LYS A 120 -31.50 -21.82 -9.22
N SER A 121 -32.20 -22.32 -8.19
CA SER A 121 -33.12 -23.47 -8.29
C SER A 121 -34.60 -23.05 -8.35
N GLN A 122 -34.89 -21.75 -8.30
CA GLN A 122 -36.23 -21.23 -8.59
C GLN A 122 -36.37 -21.01 -10.11
N PRO A 123 -37.43 -21.53 -10.76
CA PRO A 123 -37.66 -21.42 -12.20
C PRO A 123 -37.99 -20.00 -12.67
#